data_AF-A0A250JE84-F1
#
_entry.id   AF-A0A250JE84-F1
#
_cell.length_a   1.000
_cell.length_b   1.000
_cell.length_c   1.000
_cell.angle_alpha   90.00
_cell.angle_beta   90.00
_cell.angle_gamma   90.00
#
_symmetry.space_group_name_H-M   'P 1'
#
loop_
_entity.id
_entity.type
_entity.pdbx_description
1 polymer ?
#
loop_
_entity_poly.entity_id
_entity_poly.type
_entity_poly.pdbx_seq_one_letter_code
_entity_poly.pdbx_strand_id
1 'polypeptide(L)'
;MLSPGARQSLMSYERPCSGREDCEPPLACFFNARSMWTYCTDSRCMTDEHCTEDMVCRTMETVKGGPRLRQCTLVGVRKEGEPCLDMSDSREASCERGLMCQNYRCGRPCRMDEPGSCPEGFFCREGLDGPSCLPTCEGRACPEGQHCIRPDLDEGVSVCAQVYGQNCQETPCPDGQKCSMWNVYDHPREAWGTCLIRCGEEHSPACPEGFICRMKYCRKSCDPAVPNDCGLHYKCHRYSEEYAWTCQPDM
;
A
#
# COMPACT_ATOMS: atom_id res chain seq x y z
N MET A 1 -2.85 -4.71 -25.28
CA MET A 1 -2.70 -3.29 -25.64
C MET A 1 -3.45 -3.04 -26.94
N LEU A 2 -4.43 -2.15 -26.93
CA LEU A 2 -5.19 -1.68 -28.07
C LEU A 2 -4.44 -0.57 -28.81
N SER A 3 -4.67 -0.46 -30.12
CA SER A 3 -4.21 0.70 -30.88
C SER A 3 -5.02 1.95 -30.48
N PRO A 4 -4.49 3.17 -30.70
CA PRO A 4 -5.23 4.40 -30.42
C PRO A 4 -6.61 4.45 -31.09
N GLY A 5 -6.72 4.03 -32.35
CA GLY A 5 -8.01 3.99 -33.07
C GLY A 5 -9.00 2.98 -32.46
N ALA A 6 -8.52 1.81 -32.03
CA ALA A 6 -9.37 0.81 -31.38
C ALA A 6 -9.87 1.26 -30.00
N ARG A 7 -9.07 2.04 -29.25
CA ARG A 7 -9.50 2.64 -27.98
C ARG A 7 -10.62 3.64 -28.20
N GLN A 8 -10.44 4.54 -29.16
CA GLN A 8 -11.40 5.61 -29.46
C GLN A 8 -12.75 5.08 -29.98
N SER A 9 -12.77 3.88 -30.56
CA SER A 9 -14.03 3.23 -30.97
C SER A 9 -14.85 2.66 -29.81
N LEU A 10 -14.27 2.52 -28.61
CA LEU A 10 -14.96 1.99 -27.43
C LEU A 10 -15.56 3.16 -26.63
N MET A 11 -16.88 3.18 -26.47
CA MET A 11 -17.61 4.29 -25.85
C MET A 11 -17.27 4.48 -24.37
N SER A 12 -16.95 3.38 -23.70
CA SER A 12 -16.59 3.33 -22.28
C SER A 12 -15.13 3.72 -22.01
N TYR A 13 -14.27 3.81 -23.04
CA TYR A 13 -12.86 4.18 -22.85
C TYR A 13 -12.73 5.55 -22.17
N GLU A 14 -11.91 5.62 -21.12
CA GLU A 14 -11.69 6.80 -20.26
C GLU A 14 -12.97 7.33 -19.56
N ARG A 15 -14.02 6.51 -19.48
CA ARG A 15 -15.21 6.82 -18.67
C ARG A 15 -15.05 6.34 -17.23
N PRO A 16 -15.64 7.05 -16.25
CA PRO A 16 -15.70 6.58 -14.87
C PRO A 16 -16.37 5.21 -14.77
N CYS A 17 -15.90 4.38 -13.83
CA CYS A 17 -16.44 3.05 -13.59
C CYS A 17 -16.35 2.69 -12.10
N SER A 18 -17.19 1.75 -11.69
CA SER A 18 -17.22 1.15 -10.35
C SER A 18 -16.93 -0.36 -10.39
N GLY A 19 -16.90 -0.97 -11.57
CA GLY A 19 -16.64 -2.39 -11.75
C GLY A 19 -16.38 -2.77 -13.21
N ARG A 20 -16.09 -4.05 -13.45
CA ARG A 20 -15.80 -4.60 -14.79
C ARG A 20 -16.98 -4.41 -15.74
N GLU A 21 -18.19 -4.53 -15.23
CA GLU A 21 -19.47 -4.44 -15.94
C GLU A 21 -19.70 -3.10 -16.63
N ASP A 22 -19.04 -2.03 -16.17
CA ASP A 22 -19.15 -0.70 -16.75
C ASP A 22 -18.26 -0.52 -17.99
N CYS A 23 -17.35 -1.46 -18.26
CA CYS A 23 -16.32 -1.36 -19.28
C CYS A 23 -16.55 -2.35 -20.42
N GLU A 24 -16.51 -1.88 -21.67
CA GLU A 24 -16.57 -2.74 -22.85
C GLU A 24 -15.30 -3.61 -22.95
N PRO A 25 -15.41 -4.92 -23.19
CA PRO A 25 -14.24 -5.75 -23.45
C PRO A 25 -13.42 -5.21 -24.64
N PRO A 26 -12.08 -5.16 -24.57
CA PRO A 26 -11.21 -5.73 -23.54
C PRO A 26 -10.79 -4.71 -22.44
N LEU A 27 -11.52 -3.61 -22.26
CA LEU A 27 -11.25 -2.65 -21.19
C LEU A 27 -11.54 -3.27 -19.82
N ALA A 28 -10.87 -2.73 -18.81
CA ALA A 28 -11.13 -3.05 -17.42
C ALA A 28 -11.18 -1.76 -16.58
N CYS A 29 -11.92 -1.83 -15.47
CA CYS A 29 -12.06 -0.71 -14.56
C CYS A 29 -10.83 -0.57 -13.68
N PHE A 30 -10.01 0.45 -13.93
CA PHE A 30 -8.71 0.62 -13.30
C PHE A 30 -8.69 1.86 -12.41
N PHE A 31 -8.14 1.73 -11.21
CA PHE A 31 -7.84 2.86 -10.33
C PHE A 31 -6.40 3.32 -10.56
N ASN A 32 -6.23 4.51 -11.11
CA ASN A 32 -4.93 5.13 -11.28
C ASN A 32 -4.59 5.95 -10.02
N ALA A 33 -3.67 5.42 -9.21
CA ALA A 33 -3.25 6.05 -7.95
C ALA A 33 -2.59 7.44 -8.16
N ARG A 34 -1.98 7.70 -9.32
CA ARG A 34 -1.35 9.00 -9.63
C ARG A 34 -2.36 10.12 -9.82
N SER A 35 -3.46 9.81 -10.50
CA SER A 35 -4.54 10.77 -10.77
C SER A 35 -5.70 10.65 -9.79
N MET A 36 -5.64 9.70 -8.84
CA MET A 36 -6.71 9.35 -7.92
C MET A 36 -8.06 9.13 -8.62
N TRP A 37 -8.03 8.53 -9.81
CA TRP A 37 -9.21 8.40 -10.68
C TRP A 37 -9.41 6.94 -11.12
N THR A 38 -10.65 6.48 -11.01
CA THR A 38 -11.11 5.18 -11.51
C THR A 38 -11.81 5.32 -12.86
N TYR A 39 -11.32 4.63 -13.89
CA TYR A 39 -11.87 4.68 -15.24
C TYR A 39 -11.60 3.40 -16.06
N CYS A 40 -12.37 3.20 -17.13
CA CYS A 40 -12.18 2.08 -18.04
C CYS A 40 -10.99 2.30 -18.97
N THR A 41 -10.05 1.37 -18.99
CA THR A 41 -8.86 1.42 -19.84
C THR A 41 -8.36 0.03 -20.20
N ASP A 42 -7.44 -0.06 -21.15
CA ASP A 42 -6.66 -1.27 -21.43
C ASP A 42 -5.20 -1.13 -20.96
N SER A 43 -4.38 -2.14 -21.28
CA SER A 43 -2.95 -2.14 -20.98
C SER A 43 -2.21 -1.10 -21.83
N ARG A 44 -1.35 -0.29 -21.19
CA ARG A 44 -0.53 0.73 -21.85
C ARG A 44 0.81 0.21 -22.35
N CYS A 45 1.26 -0.94 -21.84
CA CYS A 45 2.50 -1.58 -22.23
C CYS A 45 2.31 -3.11 -22.32
N MET A 46 3.31 -3.80 -22.85
CA MET A 46 3.38 -5.26 -22.82
C MET A 46 4.76 -5.69 -22.30
N THR A 47 5.81 -4.98 -22.71
CA THR A 47 7.19 -5.10 -22.27
C THR A 47 7.71 -3.73 -21.83
N ASP A 48 8.87 -3.70 -21.16
CA ASP A 48 9.54 -2.47 -20.73
C ASP A 48 9.92 -1.55 -21.90
N GLU A 49 10.12 -2.11 -23.10
CA GLU A 49 10.42 -1.35 -24.33
C GLU A 49 9.27 -0.42 -24.78
N HIS A 50 8.04 -0.67 -24.30
CA HIS A 50 6.91 0.22 -24.54
C HIS A 50 6.83 1.39 -23.56
N CYS A 51 7.69 1.40 -22.53
CA CYS A 51 7.76 2.44 -21.53
C CYS A 51 8.96 3.37 -21.79
N THR A 52 8.95 4.55 -21.17
CA THR A 52 10.13 5.44 -21.17
C THR A 52 11.27 4.82 -20.36
N GLU A 53 12.51 5.29 -20.55
CA GLU A 53 13.72 4.69 -19.94
C GLU A 53 13.70 4.63 -18.40
N ASP A 54 12.93 5.53 -17.77
CA ASP A 54 12.71 5.64 -16.35
C ASP A 54 11.49 4.85 -15.84
N MET A 55 10.88 4.04 -16.70
CA MET A 55 9.68 3.27 -16.40
C MET A 55 9.83 1.79 -16.77
N VAL A 56 9.02 0.95 -16.12
CA VAL A 56 8.94 -0.49 -16.35
C VAL A 56 7.49 -0.94 -16.47
N CYS A 57 7.24 -1.98 -17.25
CA CYS A 57 5.91 -2.46 -17.54
C CYS A 57 5.46 -3.49 -16.50
N ARG A 58 4.48 -3.12 -15.67
CA ARG A 58 4.01 -3.92 -14.53
C ARG A 58 2.56 -4.32 -14.65
N THR A 59 2.22 -5.47 -14.08
CA THR A 59 0.87 -6.01 -14.02
C THR A 59 0.13 -5.44 -12.82
N MET A 60 -1.07 -4.93 -13.06
CA MET A 60 -1.91 -4.28 -12.07
C MET A 60 -3.20 -5.06 -11.87
N GLU A 61 -3.66 -5.10 -10.62
CA GLU A 61 -5.04 -5.47 -10.33
C GLU A 61 -6.00 -4.37 -10.79
N THR A 62 -7.21 -4.77 -11.12
CA THR A 62 -8.30 -3.86 -11.46
C THR A 62 -9.40 -3.95 -10.41
N VAL A 63 -10.26 -2.94 -10.38
CA VAL A 63 -11.30 -2.80 -9.37
C VAL A 63 -12.18 -4.06 -9.34
N LYS A 64 -12.38 -4.61 -8.15
CA LYS A 64 -13.19 -5.83 -7.89
C LYS A 64 -12.71 -7.07 -8.67
N GLY A 65 -11.40 -7.20 -8.92
CA GLY A 65 -10.84 -8.40 -9.54
C GLY A 65 -11.22 -8.58 -11.02
N GLY A 66 -11.35 -7.46 -11.75
CA GLY A 66 -11.53 -7.47 -13.20
C GLY A 66 -10.30 -8.02 -13.95
N PRO A 67 -10.30 -7.93 -15.29
CA PRO A 67 -9.13 -8.30 -16.09
C PRO A 67 -7.89 -7.52 -15.65
N ARG A 68 -6.76 -8.21 -15.45
CA ARG A 68 -5.48 -7.56 -15.14
C ARG A 68 -5.02 -6.74 -16.35
N LEU A 69 -4.36 -5.62 -16.08
CA LEU A 69 -3.81 -4.73 -17.09
C LEU A 69 -2.32 -4.50 -16.83
N ARG A 70 -1.58 -4.14 -17.88
CA ARG A 70 -0.18 -3.72 -17.74
C ARG A 70 -0.03 -2.20 -17.89
N GLN A 71 0.65 -1.57 -16.94
CA GLN A 71 0.89 -0.12 -16.90
C GLN A 71 2.39 0.16 -16.77
N CYS A 72 2.84 1.31 -17.29
CA CYS A 72 4.20 1.79 -17.07
C CYS A 72 4.32 2.46 -15.70
N THR A 73 5.10 1.86 -14.81
CA THR A 73 5.37 2.34 -13.46
C THR A 73 6.77 2.95 -13.39
N LEU A 74 7.00 3.86 -12.43
CA LEU A 74 8.30 4.51 -12.30
C LEU A 74 9.35 3.55 -11.74
N VAL A 75 10.58 3.66 -12.25
CA VAL A 75 11.77 3.14 -11.61
C VAL A 75 12.23 4.14 -10.57
N GLY A 76 12.30 3.70 -9.32
CA GLY A 76 12.63 4.52 -8.17
C GLY A 76 13.99 4.23 -7.56
N VAL A 77 14.05 4.44 -6.24
CA VAL A 77 15.29 4.36 -5.45
C VAL A 77 15.21 3.36 -4.29
N ARG A 78 14.03 2.79 -4.02
CA ARG A 78 13.83 1.88 -2.89
C ARG A 78 14.57 0.58 -3.07
N LYS A 79 15.23 0.17 -2.00
CA LYS A 79 16.08 -1.03 -1.93
C LYS A 79 15.26 -2.25 -1.60
N GLU A 80 15.87 -3.41 -1.80
CA GLU A 80 15.23 -4.68 -1.48
C GLU A 80 14.81 -4.75 0.00
N GLY A 81 13.56 -5.17 0.23
CA GLY A 81 12.92 -5.21 1.54
C GLY A 81 12.30 -3.89 1.99
N GLU A 82 12.57 -2.76 1.32
CA GLU A 82 11.97 -1.48 1.69
C GLU A 82 10.51 -1.35 1.21
N PRO A 83 9.68 -0.52 1.88
CA PRO A 83 8.32 -0.27 1.46
C PRO A 83 8.26 0.46 0.10
N CYS A 84 7.24 0.14 -0.69
CA CYS A 84 7.01 0.73 -2.01
C CYS A 84 5.51 0.83 -2.34
N LEU A 85 5.20 1.56 -3.41
CA LEU A 85 3.86 1.71 -3.97
C LEU A 85 3.85 1.37 -5.48
N ASP A 86 3.00 0.42 -5.88
CA ASP A 86 2.98 -0.16 -7.25
C ASP A 86 2.76 0.86 -8.38
N MET A 87 1.98 1.93 -8.13
CA MET A 87 1.64 2.97 -9.11
C MET A 87 1.97 4.38 -8.62
N SER A 88 3.11 4.54 -7.94
CA SER A 88 3.54 5.86 -7.48
C SER A 88 3.83 6.83 -8.64
N ASP A 89 3.54 8.11 -8.41
CA ASP A 89 4.01 9.26 -9.17
C ASP A 89 5.40 9.76 -8.71
N SER A 90 5.93 9.20 -7.60
CA SER A 90 7.21 9.52 -7.00
C SER A 90 8.23 8.39 -7.19
N ARG A 91 9.47 8.78 -7.50
CA ARG A 91 10.61 7.85 -7.56
C ARG A 91 11.02 7.39 -6.16
N GLU A 92 10.82 8.25 -5.18
CA GLU A 92 11.07 7.99 -3.76
C GLU A 92 10.16 6.91 -3.21
N ALA A 93 8.99 6.63 -3.78
CA ALA A 93 8.12 5.53 -3.34
C ALA A 93 8.22 4.28 -4.23
N SER A 94 9.06 4.31 -5.27
CA SER A 94 9.17 3.23 -6.26
C SER A 94 10.45 2.41 -6.05
N CYS A 95 10.40 1.12 -6.41
CA CYS A 95 11.55 0.23 -6.32
C CYS A 95 12.63 0.58 -7.34
N GLU A 96 13.90 0.35 -6.97
CA GLU A 96 15.01 0.50 -7.90
C GLU A 96 14.94 -0.51 -9.06
N ARG A 97 15.73 -0.24 -10.10
CA ARG A 97 15.75 -1.06 -11.32
C ARG A 97 16.09 -2.52 -10.98
N GLY A 98 15.28 -3.44 -11.51
CA GLY A 98 15.45 -4.88 -11.28
C GLY A 98 14.69 -5.42 -10.07
N LEU A 99 14.13 -4.55 -9.22
CA LEU A 99 13.23 -4.96 -8.13
C LEU A 99 11.76 -4.78 -8.53
N MET A 100 10.89 -5.55 -7.91
CA MET A 100 9.45 -5.57 -8.14
C MET A 100 8.76 -5.14 -6.86
N CYS A 101 7.81 -4.22 -6.95
CA CYS A 101 6.96 -3.90 -5.81
C CYS A 101 5.88 -4.99 -5.71
N GLN A 102 5.83 -5.69 -4.58
CA GLN A 102 4.87 -6.75 -4.32
C GLN A 102 4.57 -6.78 -2.82
N ASN A 103 3.28 -6.81 -2.46
CA ASN A 103 2.84 -6.64 -1.06
C ASN A 103 3.51 -5.42 -0.40
N TYR A 104 3.55 -4.30 -1.13
CA TYR A 104 4.16 -3.06 -0.71
C TYR A 104 5.66 -3.18 -0.37
N ARG A 105 6.38 -4.19 -0.87
CA ARG A 105 7.81 -4.37 -0.63
C ARG A 105 8.58 -4.57 -1.92
N CYS A 106 9.77 -3.98 -1.99
CA CYS A 106 10.66 -4.21 -3.11
C CYS A 106 11.35 -5.57 -2.99
N GLY A 107 11.10 -6.47 -3.94
CA GLY A 107 11.70 -7.80 -3.98
C GLY A 107 12.44 -8.05 -5.28
N ARG A 108 13.60 -8.73 -5.22
CA ARG A 108 14.23 -9.26 -6.42
C ARG A 108 13.41 -10.45 -6.95
N PRO A 109 13.42 -10.76 -8.26
CA PRO A 109 12.82 -11.98 -8.79
C PRO A 109 13.45 -13.23 -8.16
N CYS A 110 12.63 -14.26 -7.93
CA CYS A 110 13.07 -15.52 -7.33
C CYS A 110 12.46 -16.72 -8.06
N ARG A 111 12.76 -17.94 -7.60
CA ARG A 111 12.20 -19.17 -8.16
C ARG A 111 11.57 -19.99 -7.04
N MET A 112 10.29 -20.27 -7.14
CA MET A 112 9.55 -21.01 -6.11
C MET A 112 10.13 -22.40 -5.83
N ASP A 113 10.68 -23.05 -6.86
CA ASP A 113 11.19 -24.43 -6.78
C ASP A 113 12.69 -24.52 -6.43
N GLU A 114 13.36 -23.39 -6.18
CA GLU A 114 14.80 -23.35 -5.90
C GLU A 114 15.06 -22.84 -4.47
N PRO A 115 15.24 -23.73 -3.47
CA PRO A 115 15.63 -23.34 -2.13
C PRO A 115 16.93 -22.53 -2.16
N GLY A 116 16.88 -21.29 -1.67
CA GLY A 116 18.03 -20.36 -1.70
C GLY A 116 18.01 -19.36 -2.86
N SER A 117 16.96 -19.31 -3.68
CA SER A 117 16.79 -18.22 -4.67
C SER A 117 16.69 -16.83 -4.02
N CYS A 118 16.27 -16.79 -2.75
CA CYS A 118 16.21 -15.58 -1.95
C CYS A 118 17.37 -15.54 -0.94
N PRO A 119 17.90 -14.32 -0.67
CA PRO A 119 18.90 -14.14 0.36
C PRO A 119 18.36 -14.50 1.74
N GLU A 120 19.26 -14.66 2.69
CA GLU A 120 18.90 -14.88 4.08
C GLU A 120 18.02 -13.72 4.61
N GLY A 121 16.93 -14.06 5.31
CA GLY A 121 15.95 -13.07 5.80
C GLY A 121 14.85 -12.74 4.80
N PHE A 122 14.77 -13.48 3.69
CA PHE A 122 13.75 -13.34 2.68
C PHE A 122 13.17 -14.70 2.30
N PHE A 123 11.93 -14.70 1.81
CA PHE A 123 11.27 -15.88 1.27
C PHE A 123 10.69 -15.56 -0.11
N CYS A 124 10.65 -16.57 -0.98
CA CYS A 124 10.11 -16.43 -2.32
C CYS A 124 8.58 -16.54 -2.28
N ARG A 125 7.88 -15.60 -2.92
CA ARG A 125 6.41 -15.61 -2.99
C ARG A 125 5.92 -15.23 -4.38
N GLU A 126 4.93 -15.97 -4.88
CA GLU A 126 4.20 -15.64 -6.10
C GLU A 126 3.54 -14.26 -6.06
N GLY A 127 3.61 -13.56 -7.19
CA GLY A 127 3.15 -12.19 -7.38
C GLY A 127 2.58 -11.96 -8.78
N LEU A 128 2.03 -10.76 -9.01
CA LEU A 128 1.39 -10.42 -10.29
C LEU A 128 2.37 -10.41 -11.47
N ASP A 129 3.62 -10.00 -11.22
CA ASP A 129 4.71 -9.95 -12.19
C ASP A 129 5.70 -11.13 -12.01
N GLY A 130 5.21 -12.23 -11.44
CA GLY A 130 6.01 -13.41 -11.10
C GLY A 130 6.50 -13.41 -9.66
N PRO A 131 7.22 -14.47 -9.25
CA PRO A 131 7.67 -14.62 -7.88
C PRO A 131 8.80 -13.66 -7.51
N SER A 132 8.73 -13.08 -6.30
CA SER A 132 9.77 -12.20 -5.75
C SER A 132 10.12 -12.50 -4.30
N CYS A 133 11.31 -12.07 -3.89
CA CYS A 133 11.79 -12.18 -2.51
C CYS A 133 11.17 -11.12 -1.62
N LEU A 134 10.42 -11.54 -0.60
CA LEU A 134 9.83 -10.66 0.41
C LEU A 134 10.53 -10.83 1.76
N PRO A 135 10.67 -9.76 2.55
CA PRO A 135 11.40 -9.82 3.81
C PRO A 135 10.63 -10.61 4.89
N THR A 136 11.38 -11.28 5.76
CA THR A 136 10.88 -11.89 6.99
C THR A 136 11.88 -11.77 8.13
N CYS A 137 11.42 -11.34 9.29
CA CYS A 137 12.14 -11.35 10.55
C CYS A 137 11.72 -12.50 11.48
N GLU A 138 10.80 -13.36 11.04
CA GLU A 138 10.32 -14.47 11.85
C GLU A 138 11.43 -15.48 12.16
N GLY A 139 11.49 -15.91 13.42
CA GLY A 139 12.54 -16.81 13.90
C GLY A 139 13.92 -16.16 14.02
N ARG A 140 14.01 -14.82 13.93
CA ARG A 140 15.26 -14.05 14.03
C ARG A 140 15.14 -12.95 15.08
N ALA A 141 16.26 -12.59 15.67
CA ALA A 141 16.35 -11.42 16.52
C ALA A 141 16.43 -10.16 15.64
N CYS A 142 15.58 -9.17 15.92
CA CYS A 142 15.72 -7.86 15.34
C CYS A 142 16.87 -7.07 15.99
N PRO A 143 17.44 -6.07 15.30
CA PRO A 143 18.39 -5.14 15.90
C PRO A 143 17.86 -4.51 17.20
N GLU A 144 18.76 -4.05 18.06
CA GLU A 144 18.40 -3.41 19.32
C GLU A 144 17.44 -2.22 19.09
N GLY A 145 16.37 -2.16 19.88
CA GLY A 145 15.31 -1.15 19.76
C GLY A 145 14.29 -1.38 18.64
N GLN A 146 14.40 -2.49 17.90
CA GLN A 146 13.44 -2.88 16.86
C GLN A 146 12.68 -4.15 17.23
N HIS A 147 11.45 -4.22 16.74
CA HIS A 147 10.55 -5.37 16.92
C HIS A 147 10.25 -5.97 15.55
N CYS A 148 10.10 -7.30 15.53
CA CYS A 148 9.62 -7.98 14.33
C CYS A 148 8.11 -7.73 14.22
N ILE A 149 7.71 -7.00 13.18
CA ILE A 149 6.31 -6.66 12.93
C ILE A 149 5.84 -7.22 11.59
N ARG A 150 4.53 -7.42 11.45
CA ARG A 150 3.85 -7.75 10.19
C ARG A 150 3.04 -6.54 9.72
N PRO A 151 3.60 -5.67 8.85
CA PRO A 151 2.88 -4.52 8.30
C PRO A 151 1.58 -4.96 7.65
N ASP A 152 0.51 -4.19 7.83
CA ASP A 152 -0.82 -4.43 7.23
C ASP A 152 -1.47 -5.79 7.55
N LEU A 153 -0.87 -6.58 8.45
CA LEU A 153 -1.24 -7.97 8.79
C LEU A 153 -1.26 -8.91 7.58
N ASP A 154 -0.52 -8.58 6.52
CA ASP A 154 -0.39 -9.45 5.35
C ASP A 154 0.39 -10.72 5.71
N GLU A 155 -0.17 -11.87 5.35
CA GLU A 155 0.44 -13.16 5.67
C GLU A 155 1.85 -13.26 5.07
N GLY A 156 2.85 -13.55 5.90
CA GLY A 156 4.20 -13.91 5.51
C GLY A 156 5.21 -12.75 5.47
N VAL A 157 4.80 -11.50 5.22
CA VAL A 157 5.74 -10.37 5.21
C VAL A 157 5.97 -9.90 6.64
N SER A 158 7.23 -9.85 7.06
CA SER A 158 7.60 -9.27 8.36
C SER A 158 8.91 -8.52 8.27
N VAL A 159 9.02 -7.43 9.03
CA VAL A 159 10.18 -6.55 9.01
C VAL A 159 10.56 -6.14 10.43
N CYS A 160 11.85 -5.92 10.64
CA CYS A 160 12.33 -5.28 11.86
C CYS A 160 12.11 -3.77 11.74
N ALA A 161 11.36 -3.20 12.67
CA ALA A 161 11.14 -1.76 12.73
C ALA A 161 11.07 -1.27 14.18
N GLN A 162 11.44 0.00 14.38
CA GLN A 162 11.15 0.70 15.62
C GLN A 162 9.66 1.03 15.67
N VAL A 163 8.96 0.57 16.70
CA VAL A 163 7.50 0.77 16.81
C VAL A 163 7.18 1.99 17.66
N TYR A 164 6.38 2.89 17.09
CA TYR A 164 5.78 4.03 17.77
C TYR A 164 4.29 3.78 18.04
N GLY A 165 3.80 4.25 19.18
CA GLY A 165 2.45 3.97 19.64
C GLY A 165 2.32 2.59 20.30
N GLN A 166 1.18 1.93 20.11
CA GLN A 166 0.91 0.62 20.71
C GLN A 166 1.32 -0.49 19.73
N ASN A 167 2.29 -1.34 20.13
CA ASN A 167 2.57 -2.57 19.40
C ASN A 167 1.44 -3.60 19.60
N CYS A 168 0.40 -3.49 18.79
CA CYS A 168 -0.80 -4.30 18.92
C CYS A 168 -0.63 -5.77 18.47
N GLN A 169 0.54 -6.12 17.94
CA GLN A 169 0.91 -7.50 17.59
C GLN A 169 1.56 -8.23 18.76
N GLU A 170 2.23 -7.49 19.64
CA GLU A 170 2.81 -8.01 20.88
C GLU A 170 1.78 -7.97 22.02
N THR A 171 1.06 -6.85 22.14
CA THR A 171 -0.04 -6.70 23.10
C THR A 171 -1.37 -6.63 22.35
N PRO A 172 -2.18 -7.72 22.34
CA PRO A 172 -3.42 -7.77 21.58
C PRO A 172 -4.36 -6.61 21.89
N CYS A 173 -5.05 -6.13 20.86
CA CYS A 173 -6.07 -5.12 21.04
C CYS A 173 -7.27 -5.68 21.84
N PRO A 174 -7.97 -4.83 22.62
CA PRO A 174 -9.24 -5.20 23.24
C PRO A 174 -10.27 -5.70 22.22
N ASP A 175 -11.24 -6.49 22.70
CA ASP A 175 -12.32 -7.03 21.87
C ASP A 175 -13.03 -5.95 21.05
N GLY A 176 -13.27 -6.25 19.78
CA GLY A 176 -13.90 -5.34 18.83
C GLY A 176 -12.98 -4.29 18.19
N GLN A 177 -11.70 -4.25 18.57
CA GLN A 177 -10.71 -3.36 17.95
C GLN A 177 -9.83 -4.11 16.95
N LYS A 178 -9.42 -3.44 15.87
CA LYS A 178 -8.51 -3.99 14.86
C LYS A 178 -7.09 -3.47 15.10
N CYS A 179 -6.12 -4.37 15.22
CA CYS A 179 -4.72 -4.00 15.20
C CYS A 179 -4.34 -3.45 13.82
N SER A 180 -3.69 -2.29 13.80
CA SER A 180 -3.17 -1.68 12.59
C SER A 180 -1.72 -1.29 12.78
N MET A 181 -0.87 -1.80 11.90
CA MET A 181 0.57 -1.54 11.86
C MET A 181 0.92 -0.95 10.50
N TRP A 182 1.43 0.28 10.47
CA TRP A 182 1.86 0.95 9.25
C TRP A 182 3.37 1.07 9.22
N ASN A 183 3.99 0.71 8.10
CA ASN A 183 5.39 0.95 7.80
C ASN A 183 5.47 1.50 6.37
N VAL A 184 5.63 2.83 6.29
CA VAL A 184 5.56 3.59 5.04
C VAL A 184 6.94 3.81 4.43
N TYR A 185 6.98 4.13 3.14
CA TYR A 185 8.23 4.25 2.39
C TYR A 185 9.13 5.40 2.90
N ASP A 186 8.56 6.51 3.40
CA ASP A 186 9.34 7.63 3.94
C ASP A 186 10.12 7.27 5.21
N HIS A 187 9.62 6.29 5.96
CA HIS A 187 10.19 5.85 7.22
C HIS A 187 10.37 4.32 7.22
N PRO A 188 11.28 3.77 6.39
CA PRO A 188 11.33 2.33 6.11
C PRO A 188 11.69 1.47 7.33
N ARG A 189 12.32 2.05 8.36
CA ARG A 189 12.73 1.36 9.59
C ARG A 189 11.85 1.68 10.80
N GLU A 190 10.80 2.46 10.61
CA GLU A 190 9.89 2.85 11.68
C GLU A 190 8.48 2.37 11.34
N ALA A 191 7.71 2.09 12.37
CA ALA A 191 6.34 1.64 12.21
C ALA A 191 5.44 2.27 13.27
N TRP A 192 4.20 2.55 12.88
CA TRP A 192 3.18 3.09 13.78
C TRP A 192 2.15 2.02 14.06
N GLY A 193 1.97 1.72 15.34
CA GLY A 193 1.01 0.76 15.82
C GLY A 193 -0.12 1.42 16.59
N THR A 194 -1.35 1.01 16.30
CA THR A 194 -2.52 1.43 17.07
C THR A 194 -3.65 0.41 17.01
N CYS A 195 -4.49 0.39 18.05
CA CYS A 195 -5.74 -0.34 18.03
C CYS A 195 -6.86 0.57 17.53
N LEU A 196 -7.45 0.21 16.38
CA LEU A 196 -8.51 0.98 15.75
C LEU A 196 -9.87 0.45 16.14
N ILE A 197 -10.74 1.33 16.62
CA ILE A 197 -12.16 1.06 16.82
C ILE A 197 -12.87 1.32 15.50
N ARG A 198 -13.69 0.38 15.03
CA ARG A 198 -14.52 0.60 13.83
C ARG A 198 -15.70 1.51 14.16
N CYS A 199 -16.12 2.32 13.20
CA CYS A 199 -17.25 3.22 13.33
C CYS A 199 -17.98 3.39 11.99
N GLY A 200 -19.20 3.90 12.03
CA GLY A 200 -20.07 4.10 10.86
C GLY A 200 -21.49 3.62 11.14
N GLU A 201 -22.39 3.74 10.17
CA GLU A 201 -23.82 3.43 10.34
C GLU A 201 -24.10 1.99 10.80
N GLU A 202 -23.25 1.03 10.41
CA GLU A 202 -23.37 -0.38 10.80
C GLU A 202 -22.60 -0.74 12.09
N HIS A 203 -21.86 0.20 12.68
CA HIS A 203 -20.95 -0.06 13.80
C HIS A 203 -21.31 0.80 15.02
N SER A 204 -22.01 0.16 15.95
CA SER A 204 -22.25 0.64 17.32
C SER A 204 -21.27 -0.07 18.28
N PRO A 205 -20.66 0.63 19.26
CA PRO A 205 -20.92 2.01 19.66
C PRO A 205 -20.25 3.06 18.75
N ALA A 206 -20.74 4.30 18.86
CA ALA A 206 -20.07 5.47 18.32
C ALA A 206 -18.65 5.60 18.89
N CYS A 207 -17.82 6.41 18.23
CA CYS A 207 -16.46 6.64 18.71
C CYS A 207 -16.46 7.18 20.16
N PRO A 208 -15.50 6.76 21.00
CA PRO A 208 -15.36 7.29 22.35
C PRO A 208 -15.19 8.80 22.37
N GLU A 209 -15.42 9.42 23.53
CA GLU A 209 -15.18 10.85 23.71
C GLU A 209 -13.73 11.22 23.34
N GLY A 210 -13.55 12.31 22.58
CA GLY A 210 -12.26 12.71 22.03
C GLY A 210 -11.83 11.96 20.77
N PHE A 211 -12.70 11.13 20.19
CA PHE A 211 -12.47 10.45 18.92
C PHE A 211 -13.57 10.79 17.91
N ILE A 212 -13.19 10.88 16.64
CA ILE A 212 -14.10 11.10 15.53
C ILE A 212 -14.01 9.97 14.51
N CYS A 213 -15.15 9.66 13.88
CA CYS A 213 -15.20 8.61 12.88
C CYS A 213 -14.63 9.10 11.56
N ARG A 214 -13.53 8.47 11.11
CA ARG A 214 -12.85 8.82 9.87
C ARG A 214 -12.42 7.57 9.11
N MET A 215 -12.82 7.47 7.84
CA MET A 215 -12.57 6.29 7.00
C MET A 215 -13.00 4.97 7.68
N LYS A 216 -14.16 4.96 8.35
CA LYS A 216 -14.71 3.83 9.13
C LYS A 216 -13.92 3.44 10.40
N TYR A 217 -12.98 4.26 10.84
CA TYR A 217 -12.24 4.04 12.09
C TYR A 217 -12.24 5.28 12.97
N CYS A 218 -12.33 5.08 14.28
CA CYS A 218 -12.19 6.15 15.24
C CYS A 218 -10.75 6.64 15.29
N ARG A 219 -10.56 7.94 15.12
CA ARG A 219 -9.26 8.62 15.23
C ARG A 219 -9.37 9.68 16.30
N LYS A 220 -8.32 9.83 17.12
CA LYS A 220 -8.25 10.88 18.15
C LYS A 220 -8.40 12.24 17.48
N SER A 221 -9.36 13.05 17.92
CA SER A 221 -9.48 14.44 17.50
C SER A 221 -8.34 15.26 18.08
N CYS A 222 -7.93 16.31 17.40
CA CYS A 222 -6.91 17.21 17.92
C CYS A 222 -7.20 18.67 17.58
N ASP A 223 -6.64 19.56 18.38
CA ASP A 223 -6.62 20.99 18.10
C ASP A 223 -5.26 21.39 17.51
N PRO A 224 -5.18 21.89 16.26
CA PRO A 224 -3.93 22.35 15.67
C PRO A 224 -3.29 23.53 16.42
N ALA A 225 -4.06 24.27 17.23
CA ALA A 225 -3.55 25.35 18.07
C ALA A 225 -2.86 24.83 19.35
N VAL A 226 -3.03 23.56 19.70
CA VAL A 226 -2.40 22.93 20.87
C VAL A 226 -1.17 22.12 20.42
N PRO A 227 0.06 22.58 20.74
CA PRO A 227 1.26 21.82 20.40
C PRO A 227 1.27 20.43 21.04
N ASN A 228 1.66 19.42 20.27
CA ASN A 228 1.81 18.03 20.72
C ASN A 228 0.53 17.39 21.32
N ASP A 229 -0.66 17.87 20.98
CA ASP A 229 -1.94 17.26 21.41
C ASP A 229 -2.04 15.76 21.04
N CYS A 230 -1.37 15.37 19.95
CA CYS A 230 -1.33 14.00 19.47
C CYS A 230 -0.26 13.11 20.12
N GLY A 231 0.66 13.68 20.89
CA GLY A 231 1.81 12.99 21.44
C GLY A 231 2.98 12.83 20.46
N LEU A 232 4.05 12.20 20.92
CA LEU A 232 5.29 12.03 20.15
C LEU A 232 5.06 11.12 18.92
N HIS A 233 5.64 11.48 17.78
CA HIS A 233 5.51 10.78 16.48
C HIS A 233 4.11 10.79 15.84
N TYR A 234 3.23 11.67 16.33
CA TYR A 234 1.93 11.95 15.73
C TYR A 234 1.72 13.45 15.58
N LYS A 235 1.16 13.87 14.45
CA LYS A 235 0.83 15.28 14.16
C LYS A 235 -0.68 15.48 14.05
N CYS A 236 -1.12 16.67 14.42
CA CYS A 236 -2.49 17.08 14.17
C CYS A 236 -2.65 17.48 12.70
N HIS A 237 -3.46 16.75 11.94
CA HIS A 237 -3.59 16.94 10.50
C HIS A 237 -5.03 16.81 10.01
N ARG A 238 -5.38 17.63 9.01
CA ARG A 238 -6.61 17.51 8.20
C ARG A 238 -6.23 17.46 6.72
N TYR A 239 -6.88 16.57 5.98
CA TYR A 239 -6.56 16.34 4.55
C TYR A 239 -7.28 17.34 3.63
N SER A 240 -8.43 17.87 4.06
CA SER A 240 -9.17 18.95 3.40
C SER A 240 -9.98 19.70 4.46
N GLU A 241 -10.58 20.82 4.08
CA GLU A 241 -11.44 21.60 4.99
C GLU A 241 -12.73 20.88 5.37
N GLU A 242 -13.15 19.89 4.57
CA GLU A 242 -14.33 19.06 4.82
C GLU A 242 -14.08 18.00 5.90
N TYR A 243 -12.81 17.69 6.19
CA TYR A 243 -12.44 16.73 7.22
C TYR A 243 -12.06 17.43 8.52
N ALA A 244 -12.52 16.85 9.63
CA ALA A 244 -12.12 17.27 10.95
C ALA A 244 -10.65 16.91 11.25
N TRP A 245 -10.04 17.70 12.13
CA TRP A 245 -8.66 17.52 12.57
C TRP A 245 -8.50 16.24 13.38
N THR A 246 -7.51 15.43 13.01
CA THR A 246 -7.23 14.15 13.66
C THR A 246 -5.75 13.96 13.87
N CYS A 247 -5.40 13.22 14.91
CA CYS A 247 -4.05 12.73 15.09
C CYS A 247 -3.73 11.69 14.03
N GLN A 248 -2.69 11.99 13.25
CA GLN A 248 -2.14 11.10 12.24
C GLN A 248 -0.68 10.80 12.61
N PRO A 249 -0.18 9.61 12.26
CA PRO A 249 1.26 9.36 12.29
C PRO A 249 2.02 10.51 11.62
N ASP A 250 3.11 10.94 12.24
CA ASP A 250 4.01 11.94 11.65
C ASP A 250 4.92 11.26 10.63
N MET A 251 4.31 10.91 9.50
CA MET A 251 4.93 10.36 8.29
C MET A 251 5.21 11.45 7.27
#